data_AF-A0A5N4C5A1-F1
#
_entry.id   AF-A0A5N4C5A1-F1
#
_cell.length_a   1.000
_cell.length_b   1.000
_cell.length_c   1.000
_cell.angle_alpha   90.00
_cell.angle_beta   90.00
_cell.angle_gamma   90.00
#
_symmetry.space_group_name_H-M   'P 1'
#
loop_
_entity.id
_entity.type
_entity.pdbx_description
1 polymer ?
#
loop_
_entity_poly.entity_id
_entity_poly.type
_entity_poly.pdbx_seq_one_letter_code
_entity_poly.pdbx_strand_id
1 'polypeptide(L)' 'MACVQRTLMNLGGLAVAEDDGLFSGDPSWFPKKSKENPQNFTDNQLQEGKNVTGLQMGINRGASQAGMTSYRMLRQIL' A
#
# COMPACT_ATOMS: atom_id res chain seq x y z
N MET A 1 7.07 32.33 5.14
CA MET A 1 7.26 32.19 3.68
C MET A 1 7.29 30.74 3.18
N ALA A 2 7.99 29.80 3.81
CA ALA A 2 8.09 28.42 3.30
C ALA A 2 6.77 27.61 3.27
N CYS A 3 5.78 27.95 4.10
CA CYS A 3 4.47 27.29 4.08
C CYS A 3 3.68 27.63 2.80
N VAL A 4 3.60 28.93 2.47
CA VAL A 4 2.88 29.43 1.29
C VAL A 4 3.44 28.85 0.00
N GLN A 5 4.77 28.80 -0.14
CA GLN A 5 5.42 28.23 -1.31
C GLN A 5 5.05 26.74 -1.51
N ARG A 6 5.03 25.94 -0.43
CA ARG A 6 4.64 24.52 -0.51
C ARG A 6 3.17 24.36 -0.89
N THR A 7 2.30 25.22 -0.37
CA THR A 7 0.88 25.22 -0.71
C THR A 7 0.66 25.51 -2.19
N LEU A 8 1.37 26.50 -2.75
CA LEU A 8 1.30 26.82 -4.19
C LEU A 8 1.80 25.66 -5.06
N MET A 9 2.91 25.01 -4.69
CA MET A 9 3.40 23.84 -5.42
C MET A 9 2.44 22.65 -5.36
N ASN A 10 1.78 22.44 -4.22
CA ASN A 10 0.76 21.40 -4.08
C ASN A 10 -0.49 21.71 -4.92
N LEU A 11 -0.91 22.98 -4.95
CA LEU A 11 -2.05 23.41 -5.77
C LEU A 11 -1.79 23.18 -7.26
N GLY A 12 -0.59 23.52 -7.76
CA GLY A 12 -0.23 23.24 -9.15
C GLY A 12 -0.20 21.75 -9.49
N GLY A 13 0.34 20.92 -8.58
CA GLY A 13 0.36 19.46 -8.77
C GLY A 13 -1.02 18.81 -8.76
N LEU A 14 -2.00 19.40 -8.07
CA LEU A 14 -3.41 19.01 -8.14
C LEU A 14 -4.06 19.48 -9.44
N ALA A 15 -3.83 20.73 -9.86
CA ALA A 15 -4.39 21.25 -11.10
C ALA A 15 -3.89 20.51 -12.36
N VAL A 16 -2.64 20.03 -12.35
CA VAL A 16 -2.08 19.14 -13.40
C VAL A 16 -2.67 17.72 -13.33
N ALA A 17 -3.17 17.31 -12.17
CA ALA A 17 -3.78 16.00 -11.97
C ALA A 17 -5.24 15.92 -12.44
N GLU A 18 -5.96 17.04 -12.40
CA GLU A 18 -7.34 17.13 -12.88
C GLU A 18 -7.41 17.21 -14.42
N ASP A 19 -8.38 16.50 -15.01
CA ASP A 19 -8.59 16.40 -16.46
C ASP A 19 -9.60 17.44 -16.98
N ASP A 20 -9.82 18.54 -16.25
CA ASP A 20 -10.83 19.55 -16.60
C ASP A 20 -10.39 20.50 -17.73
N GLY A 21 -9.12 20.43 -18.15
CA GLY A 21 -8.57 21.27 -19.23
C GLY A 21 -8.36 22.74 -18.87
N LEU A 22 -8.57 23.13 -17.61
CA LEU A 22 -8.37 24.52 -17.13
C LEU A 22 -6.91 24.85 -16.77
N PHE A 23 -6.04 23.86 -16.63
CA PHE A 23 -4.64 24.11 -16.28
C PHE A 23 -3.90 24.79 -17.44
N SER A 24 -3.31 25.94 -17.17
CA SER A 24 -2.48 26.69 -18.13
C SER A 24 -1.02 26.73 -17.68
N GLY A 25 -0.11 26.28 -18.54
CA GLY A 25 1.33 26.26 -18.27
C GLY A 25 1.97 24.94 -18.69
N ASP A 26 3.26 24.78 -18.42
CA ASP A 26 3.97 23.53 -18.64
C ASP A 26 3.70 22.54 -17.48
N PRO A 27 3.07 21.38 -17.74
CA PRO A 27 2.83 20.36 -16.72
C PRO A 27 4.12 19.82 -16.08
N SER A 28 5.28 19.97 -16.73
CA SER A 28 6.56 19.46 -16.20
C SER A 28 7.03 20.17 -14.91
N TRP A 29 6.50 21.37 -14.64
CA TRP A 29 6.88 22.18 -13.47
C TRP A 29 6.29 21.68 -12.15
N PHE A 30 5.24 20.86 -12.21
CA PHE A 30 4.55 20.35 -11.03
C PHE A 30 4.52 18.82 -11.02
N PRO A 31 4.83 18.17 -9.89
CA PRO A 31 4.64 16.73 -9.77
C PRO A 31 3.14 16.41 -9.79
N LYS A 32 2.69 15.64 -10.78
CA LYS A 32 1.30 15.17 -10.90
C LYS A 32 0.94 14.34 -9.66
N LYS A 33 -0.08 14.77 -8.91
CA LYS A 33 -0.57 14.02 -7.75
C LYS A 33 -1.39 12.81 -8.22
N SER A 34 -1.25 11.68 -7.54
CA SER A 34 -2.11 10.52 -7.78
C SER A 34 -3.47 10.74 -7.15
N LYS A 35 -4.54 10.45 -7.90
CA LYS A 35 -5.90 10.39 -7.36
C LYS A 35 -6.08 9.07 -6.60
N GLU A 36 -6.88 9.07 -5.54
CA GLU A 36 -7.34 7.83 -4.94
C GLU A 36 -8.18 7.06 -5.96
N ASN A 37 -7.97 5.75 -6.04
CA ASN A 37 -8.80 4.87 -6.86
C ASN A 37 -9.65 4.01 -5.93
N PRO A 38 -10.83 4.48 -5.50
CA PRO A 38 -11.73 3.68 -4.69
C PRO A 38 -12.24 2.51 -5.54
N GLN A 39 -11.74 1.31 -5.25
CA GLN A 39 -12.31 0.09 -5.82
C GLN A 39 -13.58 -0.26 -5.05
N ASN A 40 -14.73 -0.24 -5.74
CA ASN A 40 -15.99 -0.71 -5.18
C ASN A 40 -16.00 -2.24 -5.24
N PHE A 41 -15.78 -2.88 -4.10
CA PHE A 41 -15.96 -4.32 -3.96
C PHE A 41 -17.44 -4.63 -3.72
N THR A 42 -17.91 -5.74 -4.28
CA THR A 42 -19.27 -6.20 -4.00
C THR A 42 -19.40 -6.65 -2.54
N ASP A 43 -20.59 -6.52 -1.96
CA ASP A 43 -20.84 -6.91 -0.56
C ASP A 43 -20.47 -8.37 -0.29
N ASN A 44 -20.73 -9.27 -1.26
CA ASN A 44 -20.31 -10.67 -1.19
C ASN A 44 -18.78 -10.83 -1.10
N GLN A 45 -18.00 -10.09 -1.91
CA GLN A 45 -16.52 -10.11 -1.84
C GLN A 45 -15.99 -9.57 -0.50
N LEU A 46 -16.64 -8.54 0.05
CA LEU A 46 -16.30 -8.00 1.37
C LEU A 46 -16.65 -8.99 2.51
N GLN A 47 -17.73 -9.77 2.35
CA GLN A 47 -18.10 -10.83 3.30
C GLN A 47 -17.16 -12.04 3.22
N GLU A 48 -16.75 -12.45 2.02
CA GLU A 48 -15.76 -13.52 1.83
C GLU A 48 -14.41 -13.19 2.47
N GLY A 49 -13.98 -11.93 2.43
CA GLY A 49 -12.77 -11.45 3.11
C GLY A 49 -12.84 -11.53 4.64
N LYS A 50 -14.04 -11.49 5.24
CA LYS A 50 -14.21 -11.66 6.70
C LYS A 50 -14.02 -13.12 7.14
N ASN A 51 -14.24 -14.07 6.22
CA ASN A 51 -14.05 -15.51 6.46
C ASN A 51 -12.60 -15.97 6.30
N VAL A 52 -11.68 -15.14 5.78
CA VAL A 52 -10.23 -15.40 5.82
C VAL A 52 -9.74 -15.18 7.25
N THR A 53 -10.13 -16.11 8.13
CA THR A 53 -9.58 -16.24 9.48
C THR A 53 -8.17 -16.77 9.31
N GLY A 54 -7.18 -15.98 9.76
CA GLY A 54 -5.76 -16.25 9.60
C GLY A 54 -5.41 -17.71 9.85
N LEU A 55 -4.80 -18.34 8.86
CA LEU A 55 -4.19 -19.66 8.95
C LEU A 55 -3.39 -19.73 10.27
N GLN A 56 -3.93 -20.52 11.20
CA GLN A 56 -3.30 -21.04 12.40
C GLN A 56 -3.16 -20.10 13.62
N MET A 57 -4.29 -19.71 14.23
CA MET A 57 -4.36 -19.52 15.69
C MET A 57 -4.61 -20.89 16.38
N GLY A 58 -3.78 -21.88 16.04
CA GLY A 58 -3.80 -23.19 16.68
C GLY A 58 -3.00 -23.15 17.98
N ILE A 59 -3.60 -23.61 19.07
CA ILE A 59 -2.96 -23.82 20.37
C ILE A 59 -1.52 -24.37 20.24
N ASN A 60 -0.58 -23.78 20.96
CA ASN A 60 0.85 -24.15 20.99
C ASN A 60 1.15 -25.46 21.77
N ARG A 61 0.15 -26.22 22.21
CA ARG A 61 0.36 -27.52 22.88
C ARG A 61 0.76 -28.59 21.87
N GLY A 62 2.01 -28.54 21.43
CA GLY A 62 2.61 -29.51 20.52
C GLY A 62 3.58 -28.92 19.50
N ALA A 63 3.61 -27.58 19.35
CA ALA A 63 4.62 -26.91 18.55
C ALA A 63 5.94 -26.86 19.34
N SER A 64 6.74 -27.93 19.22
CA SER A 64 8.10 -27.96 19.76
C SER A 64 9.04 -27.15 18.87
N GLN A 65 9.84 -26.27 19.47
CA GLN A 65 10.97 -25.60 18.81
C GLN A 65 12.13 -26.57 18.51
N ALA A 66 11.99 -27.87 18.80
CA ALA A 66 12.95 -28.88 18.37
C ALA A 66 12.87 -29.06 16.85
N GLY A 67 13.90 -28.57 16.13
CA GLY A 67 14.03 -28.71 14.68
C GLY A 67 13.83 -27.42 13.86
N MET A 68 13.49 -26.30 14.50
CA MET A 68 13.53 -24.99 13.83
C MET A 68 14.98 -24.59 13.58
N THR A 69 15.43 -24.87 12.36
CA THR A 69 16.74 -24.49 11.87
C THR A 69 16.74 -22.98 11.59
N SER A 70 17.64 -22.23 12.23
CA SER A 70 17.84 -20.81 11.93
C SER A 70 18.27 -20.61 10.48
N TYR A 71 17.77 -19.55 9.84
CA TYR A 71 18.20 -19.17 8.49
C TYR A 71 19.74 -19.04 8.49
N ARG A 72 20.42 -19.84 7.66
CA ARG A 72 21.88 -20.02 7.46
C ARG A 72 22.57 -21.23 8.09
N MET A 73 21.89 -22.17 8.73
CA MET A 73 22.56 -23.44 9.05
C MET A 73 22.87 -24.20 7.75
N LEU A 74 24.14 -24.58 7.58
CA LEU A 74 24.58 -25.39 6.45
C LEU A 74 23.91 -26.77 6.52
N ARG A 75 23.31 -27.21 5.41
CA ARG A 75 22.79 -28.58 5.30
C ARG A 75 23.98 -29.53 5.30
N GLN A 76 24.17 -30.28 6.38
CA GLN A 76 25.14 -31.38 6.40
C GLN A 76 24.50 -32.55 5.65
N ILE A 77 24.97 -32.83 4.43
CA ILE A 77 24.63 -34.04 3.69
C ILE A 77 25.63 -35.11 4.15
N LEU A 78 25.10 -36.24 4.60
CA LEU A 78 25.86 -37.43 5.00
C LEU A 78 25.77 -38.47 3.89
#